data_AF-A0A534IRS0-F1
#
_entry.id   AF-A0A534IRS0-F1
#
_cell.length_a   1.000
_cell.length_b   1.000
_cell.length_c   1.000
_cell.angle_alpha   90.00
_cell.angle_beta   90.00
_cell.angle_gamma   90.00
#
_symmetry.space_group_name_H-M   'P 1'
#
loop_
_entity.id
_entity.type
_entity.pdbx_description
1 polymer ?
#
loop_
_entity_poly.entity_id
_entity_poly.type
_entity_poly.pdbx_seq_one_letter_code
_entity_poly.pdbx_strand_id
1 'polypeptide(L)'
;MPSVASEVRDYIVEELLDENRVCRLIQVSQGTVIILDDDSVSRVTKKLRSEQIIGVTRGLVEIDVISPETIEKTPGLLAFLSGALASRGINIVEEMSAYTDTIFLLERRDMTRAMEVLAQNLP
;
A
#
# COMPACT_ATOMS: atom_id res chain seq x y z
N MET A 1 24.02 -7.82 16.43
CA MET A 1 22.68 -8.38 16.68
C MET A 1 21.79 -7.84 15.59
N PRO A 2 20.97 -8.69 14.93
CA PRO A 2 19.94 -8.19 14.02
C PRO A 2 19.07 -7.19 14.78
N SER A 3 18.63 -6.12 14.13
CA SER A 3 17.65 -5.24 14.75
C SER A 3 16.31 -5.98 14.83
N VAL A 4 15.46 -5.62 15.80
CA VAL A 4 14.09 -6.16 15.88
C VAL A 4 13.35 -5.97 14.54
N ALA A 5 13.67 -4.91 13.81
CA ALA A 5 13.15 -4.66 12.47
C ALA A 5 13.59 -5.71 11.43
N SER A 6 14.83 -6.21 11.49
CA SER A 6 15.28 -7.29 10.60
C SER A 6 14.64 -8.64 10.94
N GLU A 7 14.47 -8.97 12.22
CA GLU A 7 13.82 -10.23 12.61
C GLU A 7 12.34 -10.26 12.23
N VAL A 8 11.62 -9.15 12.43
CA VAL A 8 10.21 -9.03 12.03
C VAL A 8 10.08 -9.08 10.52
N ARG A 9 10.98 -8.44 9.77
CA ARG A 9 10.97 -8.48 8.31
C ARG A 9 11.19 -9.91 7.80
N ASP A 10 12.25 -10.58 8.23
CA ASP A 10 12.61 -11.90 7.71
C ASP A 10 11.49 -12.91 8.01
N TYR A 11 10.91 -12.83 9.22
CA TYR A 11 9.75 -13.61 9.62
C TYR A 11 8.49 -13.36 8.75
N ILE A 12 8.12 -12.10 8.51
CA ILE A 12 6.94 -11.73 7.71
C ILE A 12 7.12 -12.16 6.25
N VAL A 13 8.32 -11.96 5.71
CA VAL A 13 8.65 -12.30 4.33
C VAL A 13 8.55 -13.81 4.11
N GLU A 14 9.13 -14.63 5.00
CA GLU A 14 9.05 -16.09 4.88
C GLU A 14 7.60 -16.59 4.94
N GLU A 15 6.78 -16.14 5.89
CA GLU A 15 5.41 -16.63 6.06
C GLU A 15 4.46 -16.24 4.90
N LEU A 16 4.68 -15.07 4.29
CA LEU A 16 3.75 -14.51 3.29
C LEU A 16 4.13 -14.81 1.85
N LEU A 17 5.43 -14.92 1.55
CA LEU A 17 5.89 -15.32 0.21
C LEU A 17 5.50 -16.77 -0.11
N ASP A 18 5.50 -17.65 0.90
CA ASP A 18 5.10 -19.06 0.73
C ASP A 18 3.62 -19.23 0.34
N GLU A 19 2.77 -18.26 0.69
CA GLU A 19 1.32 -18.30 0.40
C GLU A 19 0.92 -17.48 -0.83
N ASN A 20 1.87 -16.85 -1.53
CA ASN A 20 1.63 -16.00 -2.70
C ASN A 20 0.63 -14.85 -2.41
N ARG A 21 0.67 -14.31 -1.19
CA ARG A 21 -0.24 -13.27 -0.69
C ARG A 21 0.36 -11.89 -0.89
N VAL A 22 -0.50 -10.88 -1.03
CA VAL A 22 -0.05 -9.48 -1.08
C VAL A 22 0.61 -9.13 0.24
N CYS A 23 1.90 -8.80 0.18
CA CYS A 23 2.68 -8.32 1.30
C CYS A 23 3.57 -7.17 0.82
N ARG A 24 3.38 -5.98 1.41
CA ARG A 24 4.28 -4.84 1.19
C ARG A 24 4.86 -4.41 2.53
N LEU A 25 6.18 -4.24 2.54
CA LEU A 25 6.94 -3.84 3.72
C LEU A 25 7.62 -2.52 3.39
N ILE A 26 7.15 -1.43 3.99
CA ILE A 26 7.65 -0.08 3.74
C ILE A 26 8.32 0.41 5.02
N GLN A 27 9.63 0.62 4.96
CA GLN A 27 10.37 1.19 6.07
C GLN A 27 10.26 2.72 6.02
N VAL A 28 9.74 3.31 7.09
CA VAL A 28 9.63 4.75 7.27
C VAL A 28 10.53 5.21 8.41
N SER A 29 10.69 6.53 8.56
CA SER A 29 11.62 7.09 9.55
C SER A 29 11.30 6.73 11.01
N GLN A 30 10.05 6.40 11.31
CA GLN A 30 9.56 6.11 12.67
C GLN A 30 9.02 4.69 12.83
N GLY A 31 9.24 3.79 11.87
CA GLY A 31 8.74 2.42 11.95
C GLY A 31 8.64 1.71 10.61
N THR A 32 7.80 0.70 10.57
CA THR A 32 7.53 -0.09 9.37
C THR A 32 6.04 -0.14 9.14
N VAL A 33 5.61 0.23 7.93
CA VAL A 33 4.24 -0.02 7.45
C VAL A 33 4.23 -1.40 6.81
N ILE A 34 3.25 -2.22 7.21
CA ILE A 34 3.07 -3.57 6.69
C ILE A 34 1.68 -3.62 6.09
N ILE A 35 1.61 -3.81 4.77
CA ILE A 35 0.36 -3.99 4.02
C ILE A 35 0.19 -5.47 3.78
N LEU A 36 -0.97 -5.99 4.17
CA LEU A 36 -1.32 -7.39 4.16
C LEU A 36 -2.76 -7.51 3.69
N ASP A 37 -3.13 -8.68 3.18
CA ASP A 37 -4.54 -9.01 3.06
C ASP A 37 -5.20 -9.17 4.45
N ASP A 38 -6.51 -8.88 4.52
CA ASP A 38 -7.25 -8.78 5.79
C ASP A 38 -7.13 -10.06 6.66
N ASP A 39 -7.05 -11.22 6.01
CA ASP A 39 -6.91 -12.52 6.66
C ASP A 39 -5.53 -12.73 7.33
N SER A 40 -4.46 -12.10 6.81
CA SER A 40 -3.11 -12.17 7.38
C SER A 40 -2.90 -11.24 8.56
N VAL A 41 -3.61 -10.11 8.62
CA VAL A 41 -3.42 -9.10 9.67
C VAL A 41 -3.52 -9.72 11.06
N SER A 42 -4.50 -10.61 11.28
CA SER A 42 -4.70 -11.29 12.57
C SER A 42 -3.57 -12.26 12.93
N ARG A 43 -2.90 -12.86 11.94
CA ARG A 43 -1.77 -13.77 12.17
C ARG A 43 -0.51 -13.00 12.56
N VAL A 44 -0.21 -11.94 11.82
CA VAL A 44 0.99 -11.12 12.04
C VAL A 44 0.89 -10.37 13.37
N THR A 45 -0.25 -9.72 13.64
CA THR A 45 -0.45 -8.95 14.88
C THR A 45 -0.37 -9.81 16.15
N LYS A 46 -0.78 -11.09 16.11
CA LYS A 46 -0.67 -12.02 17.26
C LYS A 46 0.78 -12.36 17.64
N LYS A 47 1.72 -12.18 16.71
CA LYS A 47 3.15 -12.48 16.91
C LYS A 47 3.95 -11.25 17.35
N LEU A 48 3.34 -10.06 17.28
CA LEU A 48 3.93 -8.82 17.75
C LEU A 48 3.39 -8.47 19.14
N ARG A 49 4.20 -7.79 19.94
CA ARG A 49 3.71 -7.20 21.20
C ARG A 49 2.84 -5.99 20.89
N SER A 50 1.84 -5.72 21.72
CA SER A 50 0.93 -4.58 21.59
C SER A 50 1.67 -3.24 21.48
N GLU A 51 2.77 -3.09 22.23
CA GLU A 51 3.57 -1.86 22.26
C GLU A 51 4.38 -1.65 20.97
N GLN A 52 4.51 -2.69 20.13
CA GLN A 52 5.19 -2.62 18.84
C GLN A 52 4.22 -2.25 17.71
N ILE A 53 2.90 -2.23 17.96
CA ILE A 53 1.88 -1.92 16.96
C ILE A 53 1.38 -0.49 17.19
N ILE A 54 1.74 0.41 16.28
CA ILE A 54 1.30 1.81 16.34
C ILE A 54 -0.19 1.94 16.00
N GLY A 55 -0.68 1.13 15.05
CA GLY A 55 -2.07 1.12 14.62
C GLY A 55 -2.34 0.02 13.60
N VAL A 56 -3.62 -0.28 13.39
CA VAL A 56 -4.10 -1.25 12.39
C VAL A 56 -5.31 -0.66 11.68
N THR A 57 -5.23 -0.55 10.36
CA THR A 57 -6.35 -0.15 9.50
C THR A 57 -6.77 -1.34 8.65
N ARG A 58 -8.08 -1.57 8.53
CA ARG A 58 -8.69 -2.69 7.79
C ARG A 58 -9.77 -2.18 6.86
N GLY A 59 -10.23 -3.05 5.96
CA GLY A 59 -11.30 -2.70 5.01
C GLY A 59 -10.82 -1.73 3.93
N LEU A 60 -9.53 -1.85 3.58
CA LEU A 60 -8.92 -1.11 2.48
C LEU A 60 -9.05 -1.90 1.18
N VAL A 61 -8.86 -1.18 0.08
CA VAL A 61 -8.69 -1.75 -1.26
C VAL A 61 -7.41 -1.18 -1.86
N GLU A 62 -6.72 -2.02 -2.62
CA GLU A 62 -5.56 -1.64 -3.41
C GLU A 62 -6.00 -1.41 -4.86
N ILE A 63 -5.58 -0.29 -5.45
CA ILE A 63 -5.73 -0.01 -6.88
C ILE A 63 -4.36 0.22 -7.47
N ASP A 64 -4.00 -0.63 -8.42
CA ASP A 64 -2.73 -0.58 -9.15
C ASP A 64 -2.94 0.09 -10.51
N VAL A 65 -2.26 1.21 -10.72
CA VAL A 65 -2.17 1.89 -12.01
C VAL A 65 -0.83 1.53 -12.63
N ILE A 66 -0.86 0.68 -13.66
CA ILE A 66 0.33 0.23 -14.38
C ILE A 66 0.49 1.06 -15.65
N SER A 67 1.59 1.78 -15.75
CA SER A 67 1.90 2.69 -16.86
C SER A 67 3.07 2.16 -17.71
N PRO A 68 3.27 2.67 -18.95
CA PRO A 68 4.46 2.35 -19.74
C PRO A 68 5.75 2.82 -19.05
N GLU A 69 6.89 2.23 -19.39
CA GLU A 69 8.20 2.59 -18.78
C GLU A 69 8.56 4.08 -18.88
N THR A 70 8.06 4.78 -19.90
CA THR A 70 8.27 6.23 -20.08
C THR A 70 7.71 7.06 -18.92
N ILE A 71 6.82 6.47 -18.11
CA ILE A 71 6.20 7.14 -16.96
C ILE A 71 7.24 7.57 -15.91
N GLU A 72 8.34 6.81 -15.77
CA GLU A 72 9.41 7.09 -14.81
C GLU A 72 10.00 8.50 -14.99
N LYS A 73 9.93 9.03 -16.21
CA LYS A 73 10.47 10.34 -16.60
C LYS A 73 9.40 11.39 -16.83
N THR A 74 8.14 11.07 -16.53
CA THR A 74 7.00 11.96 -16.76
C THR A 74 6.68 12.75 -15.48
N PRO A 75 7.07 14.04 -15.41
CA PRO A 75 6.80 14.84 -14.22
C PRO A 75 5.30 15.09 -14.06
N GLY A 76 4.84 15.06 -12.80
CA GLY A 76 3.47 15.44 -12.45
C GLY A 76 2.44 14.33 -12.48
N LEU A 77 2.81 13.08 -12.82
CA LEU A 77 1.88 11.94 -12.80
C LEU A 77 1.16 11.82 -11.44
N LEU A 78 1.91 11.74 -10.35
CA LEU A 78 1.33 11.56 -9.02
C LEU A 78 0.42 12.76 -8.66
N ALA A 79 0.82 13.99 -8.98
CA ALA A 79 0.01 15.17 -8.75
C ALA A 79 -1.30 15.13 -9.55
N PHE A 80 -1.25 14.64 -10.79
CA PHE A 80 -2.41 14.49 -11.66
C PHE A 80 -3.38 13.43 -11.13
N LEU A 81 -2.89 12.21 -10.82
CA LEU A 81 -3.72 11.12 -10.32
C LEU A 81 -4.31 11.43 -8.94
N SER A 82 -3.47 11.90 -8.00
CA SER A 82 -3.93 12.28 -6.65
C SER A 82 -4.88 13.48 -6.70
N GLY A 83 -4.66 14.45 -7.59
CA GLY A 83 -5.58 15.56 -7.84
C GLY A 83 -6.93 15.09 -8.36
N ALA A 84 -6.95 14.12 -9.27
CA ALA A 84 -8.20 13.53 -9.77
C ALA A 84 -9.00 12.86 -8.64
N LEU A 85 -8.35 12.04 -7.80
CA LEU A 85 -8.98 11.42 -6.63
C LEU A 85 -9.49 12.47 -5.63
N ALA A 86 -8.67 13.47 -5.32
CA ALA A 86 -9.02 14.55 -4.40
C ALA A 86 -10.21 15.38 -4.91
N SER A 87 -10.34 15.59 -6.22
CA SER A 87 -11.48 16.31 -6.82
C SER A 87 -12.84 15.65 -6.57
N ARG A 88 -12.84 14.36 -6.22
CA ARG A 88 -14.04 13.60 -5.81
C ARG A 88 -14.12 13.38 -4.30
N GLY A 89 -13.25 14.00 -3.52
CA GLY A 89 -13.20 13.83 -2.06
C GLY A 89 -12.82 12.41 -1.64
N ILE A 90 -12.03 11.70 -2.45
CA ILE A 90 -11.54 10.36 -2.12
C ILE A 90 -10.24 10.53 -1.32
N ASN A 91 -10.21 9.96 -0.12
CA ASN A 91 -9.02 9.97 0.73
C ASN A 91 -8.05 8.86 0.32
N ILE A 92 -6.77 9.20 0.21
CA ILE A 92 -5.68 8.26 -0.01
C ILE A 92 -5.11 7.86 1.36
N VAL A 93 -5.18 6.58 1.70
CA VAL A 93 -4.68 6.06 2.98
C VAL A 93 -3.17 5.82 2.90
N GLU A 94 -2.72 5.25 1.80
CA GLU A 94 -1.30 5.03 1.49
C GLU A 94 -1.12 5.15 -0.04
N GLU A 95 0.05 5.61 -0.47
CA GLU A 95 0.42 5.67 -1.88
C GLU A 95 1.86 5.17 -2.05
N MET A 96 2.08 4.37 -3.09
CA MET A 96 3.41 3.91 -3.47
C MET A 96 3.59 4.04 -4.98
N SER A 97 4.60 4.79 -5.39
CA SER A 97 5.02 4.89 -6.80
C SER A 97 6.37 4.20 -6.97
N ALA A 98 6.41 3.12 -7.73
CA ALA A 98 7.61 2.33 -7.98
C ALA A 98 7.67 1.87 -9.43
N TYR A 99 8.69 2.34 -10.17
CA TYR A 99 8.90 2.03 -11.58
C TYR A 99 7.67 2.36 -12.46
N THR A 100 6.94 1.36 -12.92
CA THR A 100 5.72 1.50 -13.75
C THR A 100 4.44 1.56 -12.95
N ASP A 101 4.52 1.27 -11.65
CA ASP A 101 3.38 0.99 -10.80
C ASP A 101 3.13 2.18 -9.90
N THR A 102 1.90 2.70 -9.93
CA THR A 102 1.39 3.63 -8.93
C THR A 102 0.24 2.94 -8.19
N ILE A 103 0.44 2.66 -6.91
CA ILE A 103 -0.44 1.86 -6.08
C ILE A 103 -1.11 2.77 -5.05
N PHE A 104 -2.44 2.72 -4.97
CA PHE A 104 -3.21 3.46 -3.99
C PHE A 104 -3.91 2.51 -3.03
N LEU A 105 -3.77 2.72 -1.72
CA LEU A 105 -4.68 2.16 -0.73
C LEU A 105 -5.78 3.16 -0.37
N LEU A 106 -7.02 2.74 -0.56
CA LEU A 106 -8.21 3.54 -0.31
C LEU A 106 -9.18 2.79 0.60
N GLU A 107 -10.14 3.49 1.20
CA GLU A 107 -11.25 2.80 1.85
C GLU A 107 -12.10 2.04 0.82
N ARG A 108 -12.53 0.82 1.17
CA ARG A 108 -13.33 -0.04 0.27
C ARG A 108 -14.59 0.63 -0.29
N ARG A 109 -15.19 1.55 0.47
CA ARG A 109 -16.38 2.31 0.03
C ARG A 109 -16.12 3.21 -1.18
N ASP A 110 -14.88 3.62 -1.39
CA ASP A 110 -14.49 4.53 -2.48
C ASP A 110 -13.99 3.79 -3.73
N MET A 111 -13.87 2.45 -3.68
CA MET A 111 -13.32 1.61 -4.75
C MET A 111 -13.90 1.93 -6.14
N THR A 112 -15.23 1.87 -6.29
CA THR A 112 -15.89 2.08 -7.59
C THR A 112 -15.64 3.48 -8.12
N ARG A 113 -15.76 4.50 -7.25
CA ARG A 113 -15.58 5.90 -7.62
C ARG A 113 -14.12 6.18 -8.01
N ALA A 114 -13.17 5.59 -7.27
CA ALA A 114 -11.74 5.73 -7.56
C ALA A 114 -11.39 5.08 -8.91
N MET A 115 -11.88 3.87 -9.17
CA MET A 115 -11.68 3.19 -10.46
C MET A 115 -12.20 4.01 -11.64
N GLU A 116 -13.41 4.58 -11.52
CA GLU A 116 -13.98 5.44 -12.55
C GLU A 116 -13.12 6.68 -12.82
N VAL A 117 -12.67 7.34 -11.75
CA VAL A 117 -11.87 8.58 -11.85
C VAL A 117 -10.51 8.29 -12.46
N LEU A 118 -9.82 7.27 -11.98
CA LEU A 118 -8.50 6.90 -12.47
C LEU A 118 -8.61 6.50 -13.95
N ALA A 119 -9.54 5.62 -14.31
CA ALA A 119 -9.72 5.17 -15.70
C ALA A 119 -10.04 6.31 -16.68
N GLN A 120 -10.79 7.33 -16.26
CA GLN A 120 -11.09 8.52 -17.09
C GLN A 120 -9.88 9.46 -17.25
N ASN A 121 -8.91 9.35 -16.35
CA ASN A 121 -7.73 10.21 -16.29
C ASN A 121 -6.45 9.39 -16.49
N LEU A 122 -6.49 8.24 -17.16
CA LEU A 122 -5.27 7.57 -17.59
C LEU A 122 -4.76 8.26 -18.87
N PRO A 123 -3.49 8.70 -18.92
CA PRO A 123 -2.90 9.30 -20.12
C PRO A 123 -2.70 8.30 -21.26
#